data_AF-A0A3M0KCG9-F1
#
_entry.id   AF-A0A3M0KCG9-F1
#
_cell.length_a   1.000
_cell.length_b   1.000
_cell.length_c   1.000
_cell.angle_alpha   90.00
_cell.angle_beta   90.00
_cell.angle_gamma   90.00
#
_symmetry.space_group_name_H-M   'P 1'
#
loop_
_entity.id
_entity.type
_entity.pdbx_description
1 polymer ?
#
loop_
_entity_poly.entity_id
_entity_poly.type
_entity_poly.pdbx_seq_one_letter_code
_entity_poly.pdbx_strand_id
1 'polypeptide(L)'
;MAVKALNPKAEVARAQAALAVNISAARGLQDVLRTNLGPKGTMKMLVSGSGDIKLTKDGNVLLQEMQIQHPTASLIAKVATAQDDITGDGTTSNVLIIGELLKQADLYISEGLHPRIVAEGFEIAKEKALEVLEQVKVSKEMDRETLIDVARTSLRTKVHAELADILTEAVVDSVLTVRKPGEPIDLYMVEIMEMKHKSETDTTLIRGLVLDHGARHPDMKKRVEDAFILTCNVSLEYEKTEVSSGFFYKSAEEREKLVKAERKFIEDRVNKIIELKRKVCGDSDKGFVVINQKGIDPFSLDALAKEGIVALRRAKRRNMERLTLACGGTAMNSVEDLTPDCLGHAGLVYEYTLGEEKYTFIEKCENPRSVTLLIRGPNKHTLTQIKDAVRDGLRAVKNAIEDGCVVPGAGALEVAVANALVKHKPNVKGRAQLGVQAFADALLIIPKVLAQNSGYDPQETLVKVQAEHMESGQLTGVDLSTALGEDGSMVQLPGGTFRMGSQQRRGEEEPAREVTVKPFALDKHPVTNRDFRKDVSLGKQVPAKPYKPVAGLYDLLGNTWEWTASEFLAPGRASRAQNMQVLRGASWIDTADGSANHRARVTTR
;
A
#
# COMPACT_ATOMS: atom_id res chain seq x y z
N MET A 1 -4.74 16.59 48.29
CA MET A 1 -3.74 16.70 49.38
C MET A 1 -3.05 15.38 49.62
N ALA A 2 -3.77 14.26 49.87
CA ALA A 2 -3.17 12.95 50.14
C ALA A 2 -2.21 12.41 49.04
N VAL A 3 -2.53 12.59 47.75
CA VAL A 3 -1.68 12.09 46.64
C VAL A 3 -0.36 12.87 46.49
N LYS A 4 -0.37 14.19 46.74
CA LYS A 4 0.85 15.01 46.71
C LYS A 4 1.76 14.78 47.92
N ALA A 5 1.22 14.26 49.01
CA ALA A 5 2.01 13.83 50.16
C ALA A 5 2.78 12.52 49.88
N LEU A 6 2.23 11.63 49.04
CA LEU A 6 2.88 10.38 48.61
C LEU A 6 3.91 10.59 47.49
N ASN A 7 3.64 11.49 46.55
CA ASN A 7 4.59 11.84 45.50
C ASN A 7 4.60 13.37 45.28
N PRO A 8 5.69 14.07 45.65
CA PRO A 8 5.80 15.52 45.49
C PRO A 8 5.72 15.98 44.03
N LYS A 9 6.09 15.11 43.08
CA LYS A 9 6.04 15.36 41.63
C LYS A 9 4.69 14.99 41.01
N ALA A 10 3.70 14.55 41.78
CA ALA A 10 2.41 14.18 41.24
C ALA A 10 1.61 15.42 40.81
N GLU A 11 1.30 15.49 39.51
CA GLU A 11 0.32 16.42 38.98
C GLU A 11 -1.09 15.93 39.33
N VAL A 12 -1.91 16.81 39.90
CA VAL A 12 -3.29 16.51 40.29
C VAL A 12 -4.22 17.40 39.49
N ALA A 13 -4.87 16.83 38.48
CA ALA A 13 -5.89 17.50 37.70
C ALA A 13 -7.28 17.31 38.34
N ARG A 14 -8.07 18.38 38.43
CA ARG A 14 -9.50 18.30 38.78
C ARG A 14 -10.29 17.78 37.56
N ALA A 15 -11.51 17.29 37.77
CA ALA A 15 -12.31 16.64 36.72
C ALA A 15 -12.39 17.42 35.39
N GLN A 16 -12.66 18.73 35.44
CA GLN A 16 -12.71 19.59 34.24
C GLN A 16 -11.35 19.72 33.54
N ALA A 17 -10.28 19.89 34.30
CA ALA A 17 -8.93 19.95 33.74
C ALA A 17 -8.48 18.61 33.13
N ALA A 18 -8.83 17.49 33.79
CA ALA A 18 -8.55 16.15 33.28
C ALA A 18 -9.31 15.89 31.97
N LEU A 19 -10.58 16.31 31.89
CA LEU A 19 -11.37 16.20 30.67
C LEU A 19 -10.75 17.01 29.52
N ALA A 20 -10.39 18.28 29.76
CA ALA A 20 -9.76 19.12 28.75
C ALA A 20 -8.44 18.55 28.23
N VAL A 21 -7.61 18.00 29.13
CA VAL A 21 -6.34 17.35 28.78
C VAL A 21 -6.59 16.09 27.93
N ASN A 22 -7.57 15.27 28.28
CA ASN A 22 -7.95 14.08 27.51
C ASN A 22 -8.45 14.42 26.10
N ILE A 23 -9.31 15.43 25.98
CA ILE A 23 -9.86 15.89 24.70
C ILE A 23 -8.75 16.49 23.84
N SER A 24 -7.85 17.29 24.43
CA SER A 24 -6.69 17.84 23.74
C SER A 24 -5.79 16.74 23.16
N ALA A 25 -5.52 15.68 23.93
CA ALA A 25 -4.74 14.55 23.45
C ALA A 25 -5.42 13.79 22.30
N ALA A 26 -6.73 13.59 22.38
CA ALA A 26 -7.49 12.94 21.30
C ALA A 26 -7.53 13.80 20.03
N ARG A 27 -7.73 15.12 20.17
CA ARG A 27 -7.67 16.08 19.05
C ARG A 27 -6.28 16.11 18.40
N GLY A 28 -5.21 16.07 19.21
CA GLY A 28 -3.84 15.99 18.70
C GLY A 28 -3.60 14.75 17.83
N LEU A 29 -4.07 13.57 18.28
CA LEU A 29 -4.00 12.35 17.46
C LEU A 29 -4.85 12.44 16.20
N GLN A 30 -6.07 12.97 16.32
CA GLN A 30 -6.98 13.19 15.19
C GLN A 30 -6.31 14.06 14.12
N ASP A 31 -5.72 15.19 14.50
CA ASP A 31 -5.07 16.12 13.58
C ASP A 31 -3.88 15.49 12.85
N VAL A 32 -3.11 14.65 13.53
CA VAL A 32 -2.01 13.88 12.92
C VAL A 32 -2.58 12.92 11.88
N LEU A 33 -3.52 12.06 12.26
CA LEU A 33 -4.03 10.99 11.38
C LEU A 33 -4.97 11.49 10.28
N ARG A 34 -5.58 12.68 10.43
CA ARG A 34 -6.48 13.28 9.43
C ARG A 34 -5.86 13.30 8.05
N THR A 35 -4.59 13.68 7.97
CA THR A 35 -3.84 13.77 6.70
C THR A 35 -3.55 12.42 6.03
N ASN A 36 -3.70 11.29 6.73
CA ASN A 36 -3.46 9.95 6.16
C ASN A 36 -4.69 9.37 5.45
N LEU A 37 -5.90 9.81 5.84
CA LEU A 37 -7.15 9.18 5.39
C LEU A 37 -7.39 9.37 3.88
N GLY A 38 -7.82 8.29 3.20
CA GLY A 38 -8.25 8.32 1.81
C GLY A 38 -7.13 8.13 0.78
N PRO A 39 -7.47 7.86 -0.50
CA PRO A 39 -6.50 7.60 -1.58
C PRO A 39 -5.53 8.75 -1.83
N LYS A 40 -6.00 10.00 -1.77
CA LYS A 40 -5.17 11.20 -1.89
C LYS A 40 -4.51 11.65 -0.57
N GLY A 41 -4.66 10.89 0.51
CA GLY A 41 -3.97 11.13 1.78
C GLY A 41 -2.44 11.05 1.67
N THR A 42 -1.76 11.86 2.47
CA THR A 42 -0.29 11.95 2.51
C THR A 42 0.34 10.83 3.33
N MET A 43 1.56 10.42 2.96
CA MET A 43 2.36 9.51 3.78
C MET A 43 3.08 10.25 4.89
N LYS A 44 3.34 9.55 6.00
CA LYS A 44 4.15 10.07 7.10
C LYS A 44 5.47 9.32 7.18
N MET A 45 6.53 10.10 7.38
CA MET A 45 7.88 9.59 7.57
C MET A 45 8.18 9.52 9.06
N LEU A 46 8.47 8.33 9.54
CA LEU A 46 8.90 8.06 10.90
C LEU A 46 10.39 7.77 10.91
N VAL A 47 11.10 8.40 11.82
CA VAL A 47 12.54 8.19 12.03
C VAL A 47 12.73 7.58 13.40
N SER A 48 13.26 6.35 13.42
CA SER A 48 13.61 5.67 14.66
C SER A 48 14.88 6.27 15.27
N GLY A 49 15.10 6.07 16.57
CA GLY A 49 16.33 6.53 17.23
C GLY A 49 17.62 5.93 16.64
N SER A 50 17.53 4.78 15.98
CA SER A 50 18.61 4.13 15.23
C SER A 50 18.88 4.75 13.85
N GLY A 51 18.07 5.71 13.42
CA GLY A 51 18.12 6.31 12.08
C GLY A 51 17.38 5.51 11.00
N ASP A 52 16.64 4.46 11.36
CA ASP A 52 15.78 3.75 10.40
C ASP A 52 14.59 4.63 9.99
N ILE A 53 14.33 4.69 8.68
CA ILE A 53 13.28 5.53 8.09
C ILE A 53 12.17 4.63 7.58
N LYS A 54 10.96 4.83 8.13
CA LYS A 54 9.74 4.15 7.70
C LYS A 54 8.77 5.17 7.11
N LEU A 55 8.35 4.94 5.86
CA LEU A 55 7.27 5.68 5.23
C LEU A 55 6.00 4.85 5.37
N THR A 56 4.98 5.40 6.01
CA THR A 56 3.71 4.70 6.16
C THR A 56 2.52 5.62 5.99
N LYS A 57 1.47 5.06 5.40
CA LYS A 57 0.14 5.64 5.36
C LYS A 57 -0.81 4.96 6.35
N ASP A 58 -0.49 3.73 6.74
CA ASP A 58 -1.31 2.96 7.67
C ASP A 58 -1.24 3.55 9.08
N GLY A 59 -2.42 3.70 9.68
CA GLY A 59 -2.57 4.20 11.03
C GLY A 59 -2.02 3.24 12.08
N ASN A 60 -2.06 1.92 11.85
CA ASN A 60 -1.57 0.95 12.83
C ASN A 60 -0.05 1.04 13.00
N VAL A 61 0.69 0.95 11.89
CA VAL A 61 2.16 1.11 11.90
C VAL A 61 2.57 2.44 12.52
N LEU A 62 1.83 3.52 12.21
CA LEU A 62 2.10 4.82 12.79
C LEU A 62 1.92 4.85 14.31
N LEU A 63 0.79 4.34 14.81
CA LEU A 63 0.46 4.39 16.23
C LEU A 63 1.35 3.47 17.08
N GLN A 64 1.88 2.39 16.50
CA GLN A 64 2.84 1.51 17.18
C GLN A 64 4.24 2.11 17.28
N GLU A 65 4.72 2.75 16.22
CA GLU A 65 6.09 3.28 16.14
C GLU A 65 6.22 4.70 16.73
N MET A 66 5.10 5.44 16.83
CA MET A 66 5.09 6.78 17.40
C MET A 66 5.33 6.74 18.92
N GLN A 67 6.25 7.58 19.40
CA GLN A 67 6.54 7.73 20.82
C GLN A 67 5.48 8.60 21.50
N ILE A 68 4.37 7.99 21.88
CA ILE A 68 3.24 8.68 22.53
C ILE A 68 3.53 8.87 24.02
N GLN A 69 3.63 10.12 24.46
CA GLN A 69 3.84 10.46 25.87
C GLN A 69 2.52 10.51 26.67
N HIS A 70 1.43 10.96 26.04
CA HIS A 70 0.18 11.18 26.74
C HIS A 70 -0.57 9.85 27.01
N PRO A 71 -1.00 9.56 28.25
CA PRO A 71 -1.59 8.27 28.61
C PRO A 71 -2.88 7.97 27.82
N THR A 72 -3.75 8.97 27.68
CA THR A 72 -5.01 8.83 26.91
C THR A 72 -4.76 8.57 25.42
N ALA A 73 -3.74 9.20 24.85
CA ALA A 73 -3.35 8.94 23.46
C ALA A 73 -2.78 7.53 23.30
N SER A 74 -2.02 7.04 24.28
CA SER A 74 -1.53 5.65 24.30
C SER A 74 -2.68 4.65 24.38
N LEU A 75 -3.72 4.95 25.17
CA LEU A 75 -4.92 4.11 25.24
C LEU A 75 -5.66 4.08 23.90
N ILE A 76 -5.89 5.24 23.27
CA ILE A 76 -6.53 5.33 21.94
C ILE A 76 -5.70 4.56 20.89
N ALA A 77 -4.37 4.68 20.93
CA ALA A 77 -3.47 3.94 20.04
C ALA A 77 -3.62 2.42 20.20
N LYS A 78 -3.68 1.92 21.44
CA LYS A 78 -3.90 0.49 21.71
C LYS A 78 -5.26 -0.02 21.23
N VAL A 79 -6.30 0.80 21.37
CA VAL A 79 -7.64 0.47 20.84
C VAL A 79 -7.62 0.41 19.31
N ALA A 80 -6.90 1.31 18.65
CA ALA A 80 -6.73 1.28 17.20
C ALA A 80 -5.97 0.03 16.73
N THR A 81 -4.94 -0.41 17.45
CA THR A 81 -4.24 -1.67 17.16
C THR A 81 -5.14 -2.89 17.38
N ALA A 82 -5.96 -2.91 18.44
CA ALA A 82 -6.92 -3.99 18.65
C ALA A 82 -7.97 -4.06 17.52
N GLN A 83 -8.36 -2.92 16.96
CA GLN A 83 -9.20 -2.88 15.77
C GLN A 83 -8.49 -3.50 14.55
N ASP A 84 -7.23 -3.11 14.31
CA ASP A 84 -6.42 -3.65 13.20
C ASP A 84 -6.36 -5.17 13.22
N ASP A 85 -6.22 -5.76 14.40
CA ASP A 85 -6.12 -7.21 14.56
C ASP A 85 -7.37 -7.95 14.05
N ILE A 86 -8.56 -7.33 14.14
CA ILE A 86 -9.82 -7.89 13.64
C ILE A 86 -10.08 -7.46 12.20
N THR A 87 -10.12 -6.16 11.92
CA THR A 87 -10.58 -5.65 10.62
C THR A 87 -9.47 -5.50 9.59
N GLY A 88 -8.22 -5.41 10.02
CA GLY A 88 -7.06 -5.18 9.14
C GLY A 88 -6.90 -3.76 8.63
N ASP A 89 -8.00 -3.05 8.38
CA ASP A 89 -8.01 -1.66 7.92
C ASP A 89 -8.98 -0.84 8.80
N GLY A 90 -9.04 0.48 8.60
CA GLY A 90 -9.94 1.39 9.32
C GLY A 90 -9.40 1.92 10.65
N THR A 91 -8.10 1.73 10.91
CA THR A 91 -7.44 2.28 12.11
C THR A 91 -7.48 3.80 12.15
N THR A 92 -7.26 4.45 11.00
CA THR A 92 -7.29 5.91 10.87
C THR A 92 -8.69 6.48 11.09
N SER A 93 -9.71 5.92 10.45
CA SER A 93 -11.11 6.35 10.61
C SER A 93 -11.59 6.21 12.05
N ASN A 94 -11.22 5.14 12.76
CA ASN A 94 -11.57 4.96 14.16
C ASN A 94 -11.02 6.06 15.07
N VAL A 95 -9.73 6.40 14.93
CA VAL A 95 -9.16 7.48 15.74
C VAL A 95 -9.77 8.84 15.38
N LEU A 96 -10.12 9.05 14.11
CA LEU A 96 -10.80 10.27 13.67
C LEU A 96 -12.20 10.42 14.28
N ILE A 97 -13.00 9.36 14.27
CA ILE A 97 -14.34 9.37 14.90
C ILE A 97 -14.22 9.60 16.41
N ILE A 98 -13.28 8.92 17.10
CA ILE A 98 -13.09 9.10 18.54
C ILE A 98 -12.71 10.57 18.87
N GLY A 99 -11.77 11.13 18.10
CA GLY A 99 -11.36 12.53 18.27
C GLY A 99 -12.52 13.50 18.03
N GLU A 100 -13.31 13.28 16.99
CA GLU A 100 -14.44 14.18 16.68
C GLU A 100 -15.59 14.01 17.68
N LEU A 101 -15.92 12.80 18.14
CA LEU A 101 -16.93 12.58 19.18
C LEU A 101 -16.58 13.31 20.47
N LEU A 102 -15.32 13.23 20.90
CA LEU A 102 -14.83 13.96 22.07
C LEU A 102 -14.85 15.47 21.85
N LYS A 103 -14.54 15.93 20.64
CA LYS A 103 -14.61 17.34 20.27
C LYS A 103 -16.05 17.87 20.28
N GLN A 104 -17.03 17.11 19.79
CA GLN A 104 -18.45 17.48 19.84
C GLN A 104 -18.98 17.44 21.28
N ALA A 105 -18.58 16.44 22.08
CA ALA A 105 -18.93 16.38 23.49
C ALA A 105 -18.41 17.59 24.29
N ASP A 106 -17.20 18.08 23.98
CA ASP A 106 -16.60 19.26 24.61
C ASP A 106 -17.49 20.51 24.51
N LEU A 107 -18.09 20.74 23.34
CA LEU A 107 -18.97 21.89 23.09
C LEU A 107 -20.13 21.89 24.09
N TYR A 108 -20.85 20.78 24.18
CA TYR A 108 -21.98 20.63 25.09
C TYR A 108 -21.59 20.64 26.58
N ILE A 109 -20.45 20.04 26.93
CA ILE A 109 -19.96 20.04 28.32
C ILE A 109 -19.54 21.45 28.73
N SER A 110 -18.94 22.24 27.82
CA SER A 110 -18.58 23.64 28.07
C SER A 110 -19.79 24.54 28.31
N GLU A 111 -20.94 24.21 27.69
CA GLU A 111 -22.24 24.86 27.92
C GLU A 111 -22.92 24.43 29.24
N GLY A 112 -22.31 23.48 29.98
CA GLY A 112 -22.78 23.05 31.30
C GLY A 112 -23.57 21.74 31.30
N LEU A 113 -23.57 20.96 30.21
CA LEU A 113 -24.16 19.62 30.22
C LEU A 113 -23.29 18.63 30.99
N HIS A 114 -23.93 17.80 31.81
CA HIS A 114 -23.23 16.76 32.56
C HIS A 114 -22.75 15.65 31.60
N PRO A 115 -21.47 15.22 31.63
CA PRO A 115 -20.92 14.24 30.69
C PRO A 115 -21.71 12.92 30.60
N ARG A 116 -22.33 12.49 31.71
CA ARG A 116 -23.21 11.31 31.75
C ARG A 116 -24.40 11.39 30.78
N ILE A 117 -24.98 12.58 30.61
CA ILE A 117 -26.12 12.78 29.69
C ILE A 117 -25.65 12.67 28.23
N VAL A 118 -24.45 13.16 27.93
CA VAL A 118 -23.84 13.02 26.60
C VAL A 118 -23.57 11.54 26.30
N ALA A 119 -23.02 10.80 27.27
CA ALA A 119 -22.80 9.36 27.14
C ALA A 119 -24.09 8.57 26.93
N GLU A 120 -25.18 8.92 27.65
CA GLU A 120 -26.50 8.33 27.43
C GLU A 120 -27.04 8.61 26.03
N GLY A 121 -26.87 9.85 25.54
CA GLY A 121 -27.23 10.20 24.16
C GLY A 121 -26.41 9.45 23.11
N PHE A 122 -25.12 9.21 23.35
CA PHE A 122 -24.27 8.40 22.47
C PHE A 122 -24.70 6.93 22.44
N GLU A 123 -25.13 6.36 23.57
CA GLU A 123 -25.60 4.98 23.62
C GLU A 123 -26.88 4.79 22.79
N ILE A 124 -27.84 5.71 22.92
CA ILE A 124 -29.07 5.73 22.11
C ILE A 124 -28.74 5.91 20.61
N ALA A 125 -27.79 6.81 20.29
CA ALA A 125 -27.37 7.02 18.91
C ALA A 125 -26.68 5.79 18.32
N LYS A 126 -25.88 5.07 19.10
CA LYS A 126 -25.20 3.84 18.69
C LYS A 126 -26.22 2.75 18.34
N GLU A 127 -27.21 2.50 19.19
CA GLU A 127 -28.26 1.51 18.91
C GLU A 127 -28.98 1.85 17.60
N LYS A 128 -29.36 3.12 17.43
CA LYS A 128 -30.04 3.55 16.21
C LYS A 128 -29.15 3.47 14.97
N ALA A 129 -27.85 3.75 15.09
CA ALA A 129 -26.89 3.63 14.00
C ALA A 129 -26.73 2.16 13.54
N LEU A 130 -26.71 1.21 14.48
CA LEU A 130 -26.67 -0.22 14.17
C LEU A 130 -27.94 -0.71 13.47
N GLU A 131 -29.12 -0.21 13.88
CA GLU A 131 -30.38 -0.51 13.17
C GLU A 131 -30.33 -0.02 11.71
N VAL A 132 -29.78 1.17 11.47
CA VAL A 132 -29.66 1.74 10.12
C VAL A 132 -28.63 0.94 9.30
N LEU A 133 -27.52 0.53 9.92
CA LEU A 133 -26.51 -0.30 9.27
C LEU A 133 -27.11 -1.62 8.78
N GLU A 134 -27.95 -2.26 9.59
CA GLU A 134 -28.64 -3.51 9.23
C GLU A 134 -29.63 -3.35 8.06
N GLN A 135 -30.22 -2.16 7.91
CA GLN A 135 -31.11 -1.83 6.78
C GLN A 135 -30.33 -1.47 5.50
N VAL A 136 -29.16 -0.87 5.65
CA VAL A 136 -28.33 -0.36 4.55
C VAL A 136 -27.44 -1.45 3.95
N LYS A 137 -27.10 -2.49 4.72
CA LYS A 137 -26.23 -3.56 4.24
C LYS A 137 -26.84 -4.27 3.04
N VAL A 138 -26.00 -4.58 2.06
CA VAL A 138 -26.39 -5.31 0.86
C VAL A 138 -25.87 -6.73 1.02
N SER A 139 -26.78 -7.67 1.29
CA SER A 139 -26.46 -9.10 1.22
C SER A 139 -26.44 -9.51 -0.25
N LYS A 140 -25.29 -9.97 -0.70
CA LYS A 140 -25.05 -10.50 -2.04
C LYS A 140 -24.28 -11.80 -1.90
N GLU A 141 -24.43 -12.70 -2.85
CA GLU A 141 -23.46 -13.78 -3.00
C GLU A 141 -22.10 -13.14 -3.29
N MET A 142 -21.07 -13.59 -2.57
CA MET A 142 -19.71 -13.03 -2.68
C MET A 142 -19.07 -13.51 -3.98
N ASP A 143 -19.53 -12.93 -5.09
CA ASP A 143 -19.00 -13.13 -6.42
C ASP A 143 -17.59 -12.55 -6.51
N ARG A 144 -16.78 -13.12 -7.41
CA ARG A 144 -15.40 -12.66 -7.65
C ARG A 144 -15.33 -11.16 -7.93
N GLU A 145 -16.28 -10.61 -8.68
CA GLU A 145 -16.35 -9.18 -9.01
C GLU A 145 -16.56 -8.31 -7.75
N THR A 146 -17.46 -8.72 -6.85
CA THR A 146 -17.69 -7.98 -5.61
C THR A 146 -16.46 -7.97 -4.70
N LEU A 147 -15.73 -9.09 -4.64
CA LEU A 147 -14.48 -9.19 -3.89
C LEU A 147 -13.37 -8.34 -4.51
N ILE A 148 -13.33 -8.24 -5.84
CA ILE A 148 -12.42 -7.34 -6.57
C ILE A 148 -12.72 -5.89 -6.20
N ASP A 149 -13.98 -5.48 -6.15
CA ASP A 149 -14.33 -4.11 -5.78
C ASP A 149 -13.94 -3.78 -4.33
N VAL A 150 -14.15 -4.72 -3.40
CA VAL A 150 -13.72 -4.58 -2.00
C VAL A 150 -12.20 -4.45 -1.88
N ALA A 151 -11.45 -5.36 -2.52
CA ALA A 151 -10.00 -5.32 -2.52
C ALA A 151 -9.46 -4.04 -3.16
N ARG A 152 -10.07 -3.61 -4.28
CA ARG A 152 -9.71 -2.37 -4.99
C ARG A 152 -9.87 -1.15 -4.09
N THR A 153 -10.97 -1.05 -3.34
CA THR A 153 -11.20 0.07 -2.41
C THR A 153 -10.13 0.12 -1.31
N SER A 154 -9.78 -1.01 -0.68
CA SER A 154 -8.73 -1.02 0.35
C SER A 154 -7.35 -0.69 -0.23
N LEU A 155 -6.97 -1.30 -1.35
CA LEU A 155 -5.66 -1.11 -1.99
C LEU A 155 -5.45 0.31 -2.53
N ARG A 156 -6.47 0.92 -3.14
CA ARG A 156 -6.39 2.30 -3.68
C ARG A 156 -6.11 3.35 -2.61
N THR A 157 -6.36 3.06 -1.34
CA THR A 157 -5.99 3.99 -0.27
C THR A 157 -4.48 4.03 -0.05
N LYS A 158 -3.75 2.97 -0.36
CA LYS A 158 -2.34 2.80 0.03
C LYS A 158 -1.35 2.86 -1.12
N VAL A 159 -1.74 2.39 -2.30
CA VAL A 159 -0.87 2.37 -3.48
C VAL A 159 -1.49 3.17 -4.64
N HIS A 160 -0.69 3.44 -5.67
CA HIS A 160 -1.18 4.08 -6.89
C HIS A 160 -2.29 3.25 -7.56
N ALA A 161 -3.24 3.91 -8.21
CA ALA A 161 -4.44 3.27 -8.76
C ALA A 161 -4.12 2.13 -9.75
N GLU A 162 -3.18 2.36 -10.67
CA GLU A 162 -2.75 1.34 -11.65
C GLU A 162 -2.18 0.08 -10.97
N LEU A 163 -1.35 0.28 -9.95
CA LEU A 163 -0.78 -0.83 -9.18
C LEU A 163 -1.86 -1.53 -8.33
N ALA A 164 -2.82 -0.77 -7.79
CA ALA A 164 -3.94 -1.32 -7.03
C ALA A 164 -4.76 -2.29 -7.89
N ASP A 165 -5.05 -1.94 -9.15
CA ASP A 165 -5.86 -2.77 -10.04
C ASP A 165 -5.15 -4.11 -10.36
N ILE A 166 -3.83 -4.11 -10.56
CA ILE A 166 -3.03 -5.35 -10.74
C ILE A 166 -3.04 -6.20 -9.45
N LEU A 167 -2.81 -5.57 -8.30
CA LEU A 167 -2.77 -6.27 -7.02
C LEU A 167 -4.13 -6.84 -6.61
N THR A 168 -5.22 -6.19 -7.02
CA THR A 168 -6.59 -6.57 -6.67
C THR A 168 -6.90 -7.98 -7.15
N GLU A 169 -6.58 -8.28 -8.42
CA GLU A 169 -6.81 -9.63 -8.97
C GLU A 169 -5.97 -10.68 -8.24
N ALA A 170 -4.70 -10.38 -7.98
CA ALA A 170 -3.78 -11.27 -7.28
C ALA A 170 -4.25 -11.56 -5.84
N VAL A 171 -4.74 -10.55 -5.12
CA VAL A 171 -5.26 -10.69 -3.74
C VAL A 171 -6.51 -11.57 -3.72
N VAL A 172 -7.48 -11.32 -4.60
CA VAL A 172 -8.73 -12.10 -4.64
C VAL A 172 -8.46 -13.54 -5.02
N ASP A 173 -7.65 -13.78 -6.05
CA ASP A 173 -7.31 -15.14 -6.47
C ASP A 173 -6.52 -15.90 -5.38
N SER A 174 -5.69 -15.21 -4.60
CA SER A 174 -5.00 -15.81 -3.45
C SER A 174 -5.98 -16.33 -2.41
N VAL A 175 -6.95 -15.50 -2.00
CA VAL A 175 -7.93 -15.86 -0.97
C VAL A 175 -8.86 -16.98 -1.46
N LEU A 176 -9.30 -16.92 -2.72
CA LEU A 176 -10.15 -17.95 -3.32
C LEU A 176 -9.42 -19.31 -3.42
N THR A 177 -8.11 -19.30 -3.65
CA THR A 177 -7.31 -20.54 -3.73
C THR A 177 -7.13 -21.17 -2.34
N VAL A 178 -6.99 -20.36 -1.29
CA VAL A 178 -6.82 -20.85 0.10
C VAL A 178 -8.15 -21.29 0.72
N ARG A 179 -9.29 -20.75 0.24
CA ARG A 179 -10.61 -21.03 0.77
C ARG A 179 -10.96 -22.51 0.69
N LYS A 180 -11.34 -23.09 1.83
CA LYS A 180 -11.98 -24.41 1.91
C LYS A 180 -13.42 -24.24 2.39
N PRO A 181 -14.39 -24.97 1.80
CA PRO A 181 -15.76 -24.93 2.28
C PRO A 181 -15.82 -25.49 3.71
N GLY A 182 -16.31 -24.69 4.66
CA GLY A 182 -16.54 -25.11 6.06
C GLY A 182 -15.38 -24.88 7.04
N GLU A 183 -14.23 -24.38 6.60
CA GLU A 183 -13.10 -24.02 7.49
C GLU A 183 -12.87 -22.48 7.44
N PRO A 184 -12.53 -21.82 8.55
CA PRO A 184 -12.18 -20.40 8.53
C PRO A 184 -10.97 -20.14 7.64
N ILE A 185 -10.95 -18.99 6.97
CA ILE A 185 -9.88 -18.65 6.03
C ILE A 185 -8.62 -18.31 6.83
N ASP A 186 -7.56 -19.10 6.63
CA ASP A 186 -6.26 -18.84 7.23
C ASP A 186 -5.35 -18.03 6.29
N LEU A 187 -5.16 -16.76 6.62
CA LEU A 187 -4.28 -15.85 5.86
C LEU A 187 -2.79 -16.23 6.00
N TYR A 188 -2.41 -17.06 6.97
CA TYR A 188 -1.03 -17.53 7.12
C TYR A 188 -0.56 -18.38 5.92
N MET A 189 -1.50 -18.97 5.19
CA MET A 189 -1.24 -19.77 3.99
C MET A 189 -0.83 -18.93 2.78
N VAL A 190 -1.13 -17.63 2.80
CA VAL A 190 -0.66 -16.67 1.79
C VAL A 190 0.69 -16.13 2.24
N GLU A 191 1.76 -16.56 1.58
CA GLU A 191 3.09 -16.01 1.80
C GLU A 191 3.28 -14.72 1.01
N ILE A 192 3.81 -13.68 1.66
CA ILE A 192 4.21 -12.45 0.99
C ILE A 192 5.73 -12.43 0.91
N MET A 193 6.26 -12.60 -0.30
CA MET A 193 7.69 -12.57 -0.58
C MET A 193 8.06 -11.24 -1.26
N GLU A 194 9.19 -10.68 -0.85
CA GLU A 194 9.72 -9.43 -1.37
C GLU A 194 10.91 -9.72 -2.30
N MET A 195 10.88 -9.16 -3.50
CA MET A 195 11.97 -9.19 -4.47
C MET A 195 12.34 -7.78 -4.91
N LYS A 196 13.58 -7.37 -4.67
CA LYS A 196 14.08 -6.08 -5.14
C LYS A 196 14.33 -6.14 -6.63
N HIS A 197 13.39 -5.60 -7.40
CA HIS A 197 13.43 -5.56 -8.85
C HIS A 197 13.13 -4.15 -9.35
N LYS A 198 13.55 -3.80 -10.56
CA LYS A 198 13.44 -2.42 -11.06
C LYS A 198 11.99 -1.95 -11.21
N SER A 199 11.05 -2.86 -11.47
CA SER A 199 9.64 -2.60 -11.69
C SER A 199 8.78 -3.06 -10.51
N GLU A 200 7.78 -2.27 -10.16
CA GLU A 200 6.76 -2.58 -9.14
C GLU A 200 5.49 -3.23 -9.69
N THR A 201 5.20 -2.99 -10.97
CA THR A 201 4.06 -3.54 -11.72
C THR A 201 4.14 -5.05 -11.94
N ASP A 202 5.33 -5.65 -11.80
CA ASP A 202 5.59 -7.06 -12.10
C ASP A 202 5.26 -7.98 -10.90
N THR A 203 4.45 -7.49 -9.95
CA THR A 203 4.00 -8.28 -8.79
C THR A 203 3.06 -9.38 -9.27
N THR A 204 3.34 -10.62 -8.87
CA THR A 204 2.67 -11.81 -9.41
C THR A 204 2.20 -12.75 -8.30
N LEU A 205 1.03 -13.35 -8.52
CA LEU A 205 0.55 -14.46 -7.70
C LEU A 205 1.13 -15.76 -8.24
N ILE A 206 1.84 -16.49 -7.38
CA ILE A 206 2.39 -17.79 -7.70
C ILE A 206 1.58 -18.84 -6.95
N ARG A 207 0.96 -19.74 -7.72
CA ARG A 207 0.21 -20.89 -7.20
C ARG A 207 1.17 -21.98 -6.76
N GLY A 208 1.81 -21.72 -5.63
CA GLY A 208 2.83 -22.55 -5.01
C GLY A 208 3.71 -21.73 -4.07
N LEU A 209 4.96 -22.14 -3.92
CA LEU A 209 5.86 -21.57 -2.93
C LEU A 209 7.10 -20.94 -3.58
N VAL A 210 7.47 -19.74 -3.13
CA VAL A 210 8.76 -19.14 -3.46
C VAL A 210 9.69 -19.21 -2.25
N LEU A 211 10.88 -19.75 -2.45
CA LEU A 211 11.94 -19.80 -1.46
C LEU A 211 12.97 -18.71 -1.76
N ASP A 212 13.49 -18.08 -0.71
CA ASP A 212 14.54 -17.04 -0.74
C ASP A 212 15.96 -17.59 -0.94
N HIS A 213 16.06 -18.89 -1.23
CA HIS A 213 17.32 -19.59 -1.46
C HIS A 213 17.22 -20.39 -2.76
N GLY A 214 18.35 -20.51 -3.46
CA GLY A 214 18.52 -21.35 -4.66
C GLY A 214 19.56 -22.45 -4.48
N ALA A 215 19.79 -23.20 -5.56
CA ALA A 215 20.82 -24.22 -5.58
C ALA A 215 22.21 -23.57 -5.42
N ARG A 216 23.04 -24.15 -4.56
CA ARG A 216 24.38 -23.61 -4.26
C ARG A 216 25.46 -24.21 -5.15
N HIS A 217 25.32 -25.47 -5.53
CA HIS A 217 26.28 -26.14 -6.39
C HIS A 217 26.02 -25.76 -7.86
N PRO A 218 27.05 -25.38 -8.64
CA PRO A 218 26.87 -24.95 -10.03
C PRO A 218 26.34 -26.07 -10.95
N ASP A 219 26.70 -27.33 -10.67
CA ASP A 219 26.28 -28.49 -11.48
C ASP A 219 24.86 -28.98 -11.15
N MET A 220 24.18 -28.39 -10.17
CA MET A 220 22.76 -28.71 -9.92
C MET A 220 21.89 -28.17 -11.05
N LYS A 221 20.87 -28.94 -11.42
CA LYS A 221 19.89 -28.53 -12.43
C LYS A 221 19.17 -27.25 -11.99
N LYS A 222 19.14 -26.25 -12.86
CA LYS A 222 18.43 -24.98 -12.60
C LYS A 222 16.92 -25.09 -12.78
N ARG A 223 16.46 -26.07 -13.55
CA ARG A 223 15.04 -26.32 -13.83
C ARG A 223 14.80 -27.82 -13.78
N VAL A 224 13.73 -28.19 -13.09
CA VAL A 224 13.30 -29.56 -12.87
C VAL A 224 11.80 -29.60 -13.12
N GLU A 225 11.38 -30.40 -14.10
CA GLU A 225 9.97 -30.65 -14.39
C GLU A 225 9.53 -31.93 -13.68
N ASP A 226 8.26 -32.00 -13.30
CA ASP A 226 7.64 -33.15 -12.60
C ASP A 226 8.50 -33.67 -11.43
N ALA A 227 8.67 -32.83 -10.41
CA ALA A 227 9.57 -33.06 -9.29
C ALA A 227 8.88 -33.66 -8.08
N PHE A 228 9.47 -34.73 -7.53
CA PHE A 228 9.20 -35.14 -6.17
C PHE A 228 10.02 -34.30 -5.18
N ILE A 229 9.35 -33.84 -4.12
CA ILE A 229 9.95 -32.99 -3.09
C ILE A 229 10.08 -33.80 -1.81
N LEU A 230 11.31 -33.97 -1.35
CA LEU A 230 11.63 -34.50 -0.04
C LEU A 230 11.86 -33.35 0.94
N THR A 231 10.95 -33.20 1.90
CA THR A 231 11.08 -32.23 3.00
C THR A 231 11.72 -32.88 4.23
N CYS A 232 12.89 -32.40 4.63
CA CYS A 232 13.64 -32.94 5.78
C CYS A 232 14.02 -31.86 6.80
N ASN A 233 14.15 -32.28 8.05
CA ASN A 233 14.76 -31.51 9.15
C ASN A 233 15.95 -32.29 9.76
N VAL A 234 16.78 -32.87 8.89
CA VAL A 234 17.95 -33.67 9.30
C VAL A 234 19.22 -32.88 9.00
N SER A 235 20.19 -32.89 9.90
CA SER A 235 21.51 -32.34 9.58
C SER A 235 22.24 -33.23 8.57
N LEU A 236 22.54 -32.66 7.41
CA LEU A 236 23.45 -33.22 6.41
C LEU A 236 24.77 -32.44 6.41
N GLU A 237 25.14 -31.88 7.56
CA GLU A 237 26.42 -31.20 7.75
C GLU A 237 27.30 -31.97 8.72
N TYR A 238 28.61 -31.72 8.64
CA TYR A 238 29.55 -32.14 9.68
C TYR A 238 29.19 -31.43 10.99
N GLU A 239 28.48 -32.15 11.86
CA GLU A 239 28.03 -31.62 13.15
C GLU A 239 29.22 -31.46 14.08
N LYS A 240 29.60 -30.21 14.33
CA LYS A 240 30.29 -29.89 15.57
C LYS A 240 29.22 -29.90 16.67
N THR A 241 29.40 -30.75 17.67
CA THR A 241 28.53 -30.78 18.84
C THR A 241 28.48 -29.38 19.48
N GLU A 242 27.28 -28.88 19.75
CA GLU A 242 27.11 -27.56 20.41
C GLU A 242 27.62 -27.59 21.86
N VAL A 243 27.52 -28.75 22.50
CA VAL A 243 28.21 -29.02 23.78
C VAL A 243 29.68 -29.26 23.46
N SER A 244 30.60 -28.69 24.26
CA SER A 244 32.04 -28.93 24.10
C SER A 244 32.39 -30.38 24.45
N SER A 245 32.10 -31.33 23.57
CA SER A 245 32.67 -32.67 23.67
C SER A 245 34.09 -32.60 23.16
N GLY A 246 35.03 -32.41 24.09
CA GLY A 246 36.45 -32.58 23.82
C GLY A 246 36.75 -34.07 23.66
N PHE A 247 37.11 -34.49 22.45
CA PHE A 247 37.63 -35.83 22.24
C PHE A 247 39.11 -35.87 22.63
N PHE A 248 39.45 -36.66 23.64
CA PHE A 248 40.84 -36.96 23.98
C PHE A 248 41.29 -38.21 23.22
N TYR A 249 42.18 -38.04 22.25
CA TYR A 249 42.77 -39.13 21.46
C TYR A 249 44.18 -39.46 21.98
N LYS A 250 44.54 -40.75 21.99
CA LYS A 250 45.88 -41.20 22.42
C LYS A 250 46.87 -41.20 21.26
N SER A 251 46.39 -41.39 20.03
CA SER A 251 47.21 -41.45 18.81
C SER A 251 46.58 -40.67 17.65
N ALA A 252 47.40 -40.31 16.65
CA ALA A 252 46.92 -39.65 15.43
C ALA A 252 45.98 -40.54 14.60
N GLU A 253 46.19 -41.86 14.61
CA GLU A 253 45.37 -42.82 13.88
C GLU A 253 43.93 -42.91 14.41
N GLU A 254 43.74 -42.83 15.73
CA GLU A 254 42.42 -42.79 16.36
C GLU A 254 41.62 -41.56 15.91
N ARG A 255 42.29 -40.40 15.82
CA ARG A 255 41.69 -39.16 15.33
C ARG A 255 41.24 -39.30 13.87
N GLU A 256 42.06 -39.90 13.01
CA GLU A 256 41.68 -40.12 11.61
C GLU A 256 40.50 -41.09 11.46
N LYS A 257 40.46 -42.16 12.27
CA LYS A 257 39.35 -43.13 12.25
C LYS A 257 38.03 -42.48 12.66
N LEU A 258 38.05 -41.60 13.67
CA LEU A 258 36.86 -40.87 14.12
C LEU A 258 36.36 -39.91 13.03
N VAL A 259 37.24 -39.10 12.44
CA VAL A 259 36.87 -38.19 11.34
C VAL A 259 36.33 -38.96 10.13
N LYS A 260 36.91 -40.12 9.81
CA LYS A 260 36.40 -41.01 8.75
C LYS A 260 35.05 -41.60 9.11
N ALA A 261 34.81 -41.98 10.37
CA ALA A 261 33.52 -42.52 10.81
C ALA A 261 32.41 -41.46 10.75
N GLU A 262 32.68 -40.22 11.17
CA GLU A 262 31.73 -39.10 11.06
C GLU A 262 31.39 -38.78 9.59
N ARG A 263 32.39 -38.81 8.71
CA ARG A 263 32.15 -38.65 7.26
C ARG A 263 31.29 -39.78 6.70
N LYS A 264 31.62 -41.03 7.02
CA LYS A 264 30.83 -42.20 6.59
C LYS A 264 29.38 -42.10 7.06
N PHE A 265 29.15 -41.63 8.28
CA PHE A 265 27.80 -41.44 8.79
C PHE A 265 26.96 -40.44 7.97
N ILE A 266 27.59 -39.37 7.48
CA ILE A 266 26.94 -38.40 6.60
C ILE A 266 26.74 -39.00 5.20
N GLU A 267 27.76 -39.67 4.67
CA GLU A 267 27.68 -40.38 3.38
C GLU A 267 26.55 -41.42 3.38
N ASP A 268 26.38 -42.19 4.44
CA ASP A 268 25.30 -43.19 4.59
C ASP A 268 23.92 -42.52 4.56
N ARG A 269 23.75 -41.34 5.18
CA ARG A 269 22.50 -40.57 5.12
C ARG A 269 22.21 -40.09 3.70
N VAL A 270 23.21 -39.58 3.00
CA VAL A 270 23.06 -39.13 1.61
C VAL A 270 22.76 -40.31 0.69
N ASN A 271 23.44 -41.43 0.89
CA ASN A 271 23.21 -42.66 0.13
C ASN A 271 21.77 -43.17 0.30
N LYS A 272 21.19 -43.11 1.51
CA LYS A 272 19.77 -43.44 1.72
C LYS A 272 18.82 -42.54 0.92
N ILE A 273 19.13 -41.24 0.80
CA ILE A 273 18.35 -40.31 -0.04
C ILE A 273 18.49 -40.69 -1.54
N ILE A 274 19.71 -41.05 -1.97
CA ILE A 274 19.98 -41.50 -3.34
C ILE A 274 19.25 -42.82 -3.62
N GLU A 275 19.21 -43.75 -2.67
CA GLU A 275 18.44 -44.99 -2.78
C GLU A 275 16.94 -44.73 -2.93
N LEU A 276 16.39 -43.78 -2.16
CA LEU A 276 14.98 -43.37 -2.29
C LEU A 276 14.72 -42.81 -3.69
N LYS A 277 15.59 -41.92 -4.19
CA LYS A 277 15.50 -41.42 -5.57
C LYS A 277 15.51 -42.58 -6.57
N ARG A 278 16.43 -43.55 -6.45
CA ARG A 278 16.51 -44.68 -7.39
C ARG A 278 15.26 -45.56 -7.37
N LYS A 279 14.63 -45.73 -6.19
CA LYS A 279 13.36 -46.46 -6.07
C LYS A 279 12.20 -45.76 -6.78
N VAL A 280 12.14 -44.43 -6.68
CA VAL A 280 11.01 -43.63 -7.18
C VAL A 280 11.22 -43.19 -8.64
N CYS A 281 12.48 -43.03 -9.05
CA CYS A 281 12.88 -42.41 -10.31
C CYS A 281 13.72 -43.34 -11.20
N GLY A 282 13.42 -44.65 -11.18
CA GLY A 282 14.18 -45.67 -11.94
C GLY A 282 14.15 -45.48 -13.45
N ASP A 283 12.96 -45.36 -14.05
CA ASP A 283 12.77 -45.33 -15.52
C ASP A 283 12.08 -44.04 -16.04
N SER A 284 11.84 -43.06 -15.18
CA SER A 284 11.00 -41.88 -15.50
C SER A 284 11.84 -40.60 -15.56
N ASP A 285 11.43 -39.64 -16.41
CA ASP A 285 12.01 -38.28 -16.50
C ASP A 285 11.64 -37.39 -15.30
N LYS A 286 11.42 -38.00 -14.12
CA LYS A 286 10.93 -37.31 -12.92
C LYS A 286 12.07 -36.62 -12.19
N GLY A 287 11.79 -35.40 -11.77
CA GLY A 287 12.67 -34.62 -10.93
C GLY A 287 12.75 -35.15 -9.50
N PHE A 288 13.85 -34.85 -8.82
CA PHE A 288 13.94 -35.04 -7.36
C PHE A 288 14.59 -33.81 -6.72
N VAL A 289 13.90 -33.24 -5.73
CA VAL A 289 14.31 -32.03 -5.02
C VAL A 289 14.31 -32.32 -3.52
N VAL A 290 15.39 -31.96 -2.85
CA VAL A 290 15.54 -32.11 -1.39
C VAL A 290 15.52 -30.72 -0.78
N ILE A 291 14.58 -30.48 0.13
CA ILE A 291 14.46 -29.23 0.87
C ILE A 291 14.73 -29.53 2.34
N ASN A 292 15.87 -29.06 2.83
CA ASN A 292 16.30 -29.26 4.20
C ASN A 292 16.21 -27.97 5.01
N GLN A 293 15.65 -28.06 6.22
CA GLN A 293 15.71 -26.98 7.19
C GLN A 293 17.12 -26.76 7.75
N LYS A 294 17.91 -27.83 7.85
CA LYS A 294 19.29 -27.76 8.32
C LYS A 294 20.26 -27.50 7.15
N GLY A 295 21.53 -27.41 7.51
CA GLY A 295 22.60 -27.26 6.55
C GLY A 295 22.87 -28.52 5.72
N ILE A 296 23.61 -28.36 4.64
CA ILE A 296 24.12 -29.45 3.79
C ILE A 296 25.60 -29.17 3.52
N ASP A 297 26.47 -30.15 3.79
CA ASP A 297 27.91 -30.01 3.57
C ASP A 297 28.27 -30.05 2.07
N PRO A 298 29.43 -29.49 1.69
CA PRO A 298 29.86 -29.47 0.29
C PRO A 298 29.98 -30.85 -0.35
N PHE A 299 30.45 -31.88 0.37
CA PHE A 299 30.62 -33.22 -0.20
C PHE A 299 29.26 -33.88 -0.48
N SER A 300 28.31 -33.71 0.43
CA SER A 300 26.91 -34.11 0.18
C SER A 300 26.28 -33.34 -0.98
N LEU A 301 26.56 -32.03 -1.11
CA LEU A 301 26.08 -31.26 -2.25
C LEU A 301 26.63 -31.79 -3.57
N ASP A 302 27.92 -32.14 -3.63
CA ASP A 302 28.55 -32.72 -4.82
C ASP A 302 27.95 -34.10 -5.16
N ALA A 303 27.70 -34.94 -4.14
CA ALA A 303 27.08 -36.25 -4.31
C ALA A 303 25.63 -36.13 -4.84
N LEU A 304 24.84 -35.21 -4.28
CA LEU A 304 23.47 -34.93 -4.75
C LEU A 304 23.48 -34.32 -6.16
N ALA A 305 24.45 -33.44 -6.47
CA ALA A 305 24.59 -32.82 -7.77
C ALA A 305 24.97 -33.83 -8.87
N LYS A 306 25.85 -34.80 -8.59
CA LYS A 306 26.19 -35.90 -9.51
C LYS A 306 24.97 -36.74 -9.88
N GLU A 307 24.08 -36.92 -8.91
CA GLU A 307 22.79 -37.59 -9.11
C GLU A 307 21.72 -36.64 -9.68
N GLY A 308 22.04 -35.37 -9.96
CA GLY A 308 21.09 -34.41 -10.52
C GLY A 308 19.93 -34.04 -9.58
N ILE A 309 20.11 -34.20 -8.27
CA ILE A 309 19.15 -33.80 -7.24
C ILE A 309 19.38 -32.32 -6.90
N VAL A 310 18.33 -31.50 -6.94
CA VAL A 310 18.41 -30.12 -6.45
C VAL A 310 18.29 -30.13 -4.94
N ALA A 311 19.31 -29.63 -4.25
CA ALA A 311 19.33 -29.59 -2.79
C ALA A 311 19.30 -28.14 -2.27
N LEU A 312 18.32 -27.86 -1.44
CA LEU A 312 18.14 -26.59 -0.74
C LEU A 312 18.44 -26.79 0.73
N ARG A 313 19.23 -25.88 1.29
CA ARG A 313 19.61 -25.86 2.71
C ARG A 313 19.02 -24.66 3.41
N ARG A 314 18.83 -24.76 4.73
CA ARG A 314 18.39 -23.66 5.60
C ARG A 314 17.01 -23.09 5.23
N ALA A 315 16.08 -23.96 4.83
CA ALA A 315 14.70 -23.56 4.64
C ALA A 315 14.08 -23.09 5.97
N LYS A 316 13.31 -22.00 5.93
CA LYS A 316 12.59 -21.49 7.10
C LYS A 316 11.49 -22.49 7.50
N ARG A 317 11.25 -22.65 8.81
CA ARG A 317 10.19 -23.52 9.34
C ARG A 317 8.81 -23.21 8.73
N ARG A 318 8.48 -21.93 8.56
CA ARG A 318 7.22 -21.48 7.95
C ARG A 318 7.03 -22.04 6.55
N ASN A 319 8.11 -22.09 5.77
CA ASN A 319 8.10 -22.57 4.40
C ASN A 319 7.92 -24.10 4.37
N MET A 320 8.46 -24.82 5.36
CA MET A 320 8.24 -26.27 5.49
C MET A 320 6.76 -26.61 5.74
N GLU A 321 6.11 -25.89 6.66
CA GLU A 321 4.67 -26.06 6.94
C GLU A 321 3.81 -25.76 5.70
N ARG A 322 4.23 -24.81 4.86
CA ARG A 322 3.57 -24.49 3.59
C ARG A 322 3.84 -25.54 2.51
N LEU A 323 5.05 -26.07 2.44
CA LEU A 323 5.43 -27.12 1.49
C LEU A 323 4.63 -28.39 1.70
N THR A 324 4.44 -28.82 2.95
CA THR A 324 3.64 -30.01 3.25
C THR A 324 2.18 -29.82 2.83
N LEU A 325 1.62 -28.63 3.02
CA LEU A 325 0.24 -28.32 2.61
C LEU A 325 0.06 -28.10 1.11
N ALA A 326 1.04 -27.51 0.44
CA ALA A 326 0.98 -27.24 -1.00
C ALA A 326 1.32 -28.48 -1.84
N CYS A 327 2.37 -29.20 -1.46
CA CYS A 327 2.91 -30.33 -2.24
C CYS A 327 2.39 -31.69 -1.72
N GLY A 328 1.73 -31.73 -0.56
CA GLY A 328 1.17 -32.96 0.03
C GLY A 328 2.18 -33.87 0.74
N GLY A 329 3.45 -33.46 0.86
CA GLY A 329 4.52 -34.26 1.47
C GLY A 329 4.48 -34.27 3.00
N THR A 330 5.11 -35.29 3.60
CA THR A 330 5.30 -35.37 5.06
C THR A 330 6.70 -34.87 5.43
N ALA A 331 6.78 -34.00 6.44
CA ALA A 331 8.07 -33.51 6.93
C ALA A 331 8.82 -34.60 7.70
N MET A 332 9.98 -35.02 7.19
CA MET A 332 10.78 -36.11 7.75
C MET A 332 11.83 -35.60 8.73
N ASN A 333 11.88 -36.22 9.91
CA ASN A 333 12.89 -35.93 10.94
C ASN A 333 14.04 -36.94 10.97
N SER A 334 13.87 -38.10 10.32
CA SER A 334 14.87 -39.15 10.22
C SER A 334 14.99 -39.62 8.78
N VAL A 335 16.20 -40.05 8.39
CA VAL A 335 16.52 -40.59 7.06
C VAL A 335 16.25 -42.10 6.99
N GLU A 336 15.96 -42.73 8.14
CA GLU A 336 15.76 -44.18 8.21
C GLU A 336 14.36 -44.59 7.72
N ASP A 337 13.36 -43.76 7.98
CA ASP A 337 11.96 -44.02 7.65
C ASP A 337 11.56 -43.45 6.28
N LEU A 338 12.50 -43.38 5.33
CA LEU A 338 12.25 -42.84 4.00
C LEU A 338 11.42 -43.81 3.16
N THR A 339 10.13 -43.50 3.02
CA THR A 339 9.21 -44.19 2.11
C THR A 339 8.74 -43.26 1.00
N PRO A 340 8.33 -43.79 -0.17
CA PRO A 340 7.79 -42.99 -1.27
C PRO A 340 6.57 -42.14 -0.86
N ASP A 341 5.78 -42.61 0.11
CA ASP A 341 4.57 -41.94 0.60
C ASP A 341 4.86 -40.63 1.34
N CYS A 342 6.10 -40.43 1.79
CA CYS A 342 6.52 -39.21 2.46
C CYS A 342 6.79 -38.05 1.48
N LEU A 343 6.91 -38.34 0.17
CA LEU A 343 7.28 -37.36 -0.84
C LEU A 343 6.10 -36.47 -1.22
N GLY A 344 6.38 -35.17 -1.36
CA GLY A 344 5.45 -34.24 -2.01
C GLY A 344 5.63 -34.24 -3.52
N HIS A 345 4.65 -33.67 -4.23
CA HIS A 345 4.67 -33.53 -5.69
C HIS A 345 4.60 -32.06 -6.11
N ALA A 346 5.42 -31.67 -7.10
CA ALA A 346 5.37 -30.37 -7.75
C ALA A 346 5.67 -30.48 -9.24
N GLY A 347 4.81 -29.92 -10.10
CA GLY A 347 4.98 -30.01 -11.54
C GLY A 347 6.16 -29.20 -12.11
N LEU A 348 6.60 -28.13 -11.43
CA LEU A 348 7.73 -27.33 -11.88
C LEU A 348 8.51 -26.75 -10.70
N VAL A 349 9.83 -27.01 -10.68
CA VAL A 349 10.77 -26.37 -9.76
C VAL A 349 11.88 -25.72 -10.56
N TYR A 350 12.07 -24.41 -10.40
CA TYR A 350 13.16 -23.72 -11.06
C TYR A 350 13.80 -22.64 -10.20
N GLU A 351 15.08 -22.40 -10.44
CA GLU A 351 15.84 -21.32 -9.83
C GLU A 351 15.79 -20.08 -10.71
N TYR A 352 15.52 -18.94 -10.09
CA TYR A 352 15.65 -17.62 -10.68
C TYR A 352 16.69 -16.82 -9.88
N THR A 353 17.76 -16.41 -10.56
CA THR A 353 18.81 -15.59 -9.97
C THR A 353 18.59 -14.12 -10.33
N LEU A 354 18.54 -13.25 -9.32
CA LEU A 354 18.45 -11.81 -9.50
C LEU A 354 19.60 -11.12 -8.77
N GLY A 355 20.60 -10.65 -9.52
CA GLY A 355 21.82 -10.11 -8.93
C GLY A 355 22.58 -11.19 -8.15
N GLU A 356 22.78 -10.97 -6.86
CA GLU A 356 23.42 -11.92 -5.94
C GLU A 356 22.42 -12.86 -5.23
N GLU A 357 21.12 -12.54 -5.29
CA GLU A 357 20.06 -13.30 -4.63
C GLU A 357 19.53 -14.39 -5.57
N LYS A 358 19.24 -15.56 -4.99
CA LYS A 358 18.72 -16.72 -5.71
C LYS A 358 17.40 -17.13 -5.09
N TYR A 359 16.38 -17.26 -5.93
CA TYR A 359 15.04 -17.65 -5.53
C TYR A 359 14.68 -18.97 -6.18
N THR A 360 14.04 -19.88 -5.45
CA THR A 360 13.50 -21.11 -6.02
C THR A 360 11.99 -21.02 -6.06
N PHE A 361 11.42 -21.28 -7.23
CA PHE A 361 10.00 -21.27 -7.51
C PHE A 361 9.54 -22.71 -7.57
N ILE A 362 8.51 -23.03 -6.79
CA ILE A 362 7.84 -24.33 -6.79
C ILE A 362 6.41 -24.06 -7.21
N GLU A 363 6.06 -24.50 -8.41
CA GLU A 363 4.80 -24.24 -9.08
C GLU A 363 4.11 -25.55 -9.52
N LYS A 364 2.82 -25.44 -9.85
CA LYS A 364 1.99 -26.56 -10.31
C LYS A 364 1.93 -27.70 -9.29
N CYS A 365 1.73 -27.36 -8.01
CA CYS A 365 1.48 -28.36 -6.98
C CYS A 365 0.06 -28.93 -7.14
N GLU A 366 -0.16 -30.18 -6.74
CA GLU A 366 -1.48 -30.85 -6.86
C GLU A 366 -2.58 -30.13 -6.09
N ASN A 367 -2.26 -29.64 -4.89
CA ASN A 367 -3.19 -28.91 -4.02
C ASN A 367 -2.55 -27.60 -3.57
N PRO A 368 -2.62 -26.50 -4.35
CA PRO A 368 -1.99 -25.23 -4.01
C PRO A 368 -2.75 -24.50 -2.88
N ARG A 369 -2.90 -25.15 -1.72
CA ARG A 369 -3.52 -24.60 -0.50
C ARG A 369 -2.67 -23.51 0.14
N SER A 370 -1.40 -23.43 -0.22
CA SER A 370 -0.54 -22.30 0.08
C SER A 370 -0.09 -21.65 -1.22
N VAL A 371 -0.16 -20.33 -1.25
CA VAL A 371 0.18 -19.49 -2.39
C VAL A 371 1.18 -18.44 -1.96
N THR A 372 1.99 -17.96 -2.90
CA THR A 372 2.94 -16.90 -2.64
C THR A 372 2.62 -15.69 -3.49
N LEU A 373 2.34 -14.55 -2.85
CA LEU A 373 2.31 -13.24 -3.48
C LEU A 373 3.73 -12.69 -3.53
N LEU A 374 4.30 -12.69 -4.73
CA LEU A 374 5.64 -12.19 -4.96
C LEU A 374 5.58 -10.71 -5.33
N ILE A 375 5.88 -9.86 -4.34
CA ILE A 375 5.94 -8.41 -4.49
C ILE A 375 7.30 -8.04 -5.09
N ARG A 376 7.26 -7.31 -6.18
CA ARG A 376 8.45 -6.71 -6.80
C ARG A 376 8.43 -5.21 -6.59
N GLY A 377 9.61 -4.61 -6.41
CA GLY A 377 9.71 -3.18 -6.23
C GLY A 377 11.15 -2.69 -6.19
N PRO A 378 11.41 -1.45 -6.66
CA PRO A 378 12.76 -0.92 -6.79
C PRO A 378 13.40 -0.58 -5.44
N ASN A 379 12.57 -0.12 -4.49
CA ASN A 379 13.02 0.42 -3.23
C ASN A 379 12.44 -0.40 -2.07
N LYS A 380 13.18 -0.48 -0.96
CA LYS A 380 12.71 -1.16 0.25
C LYS A 380 11.41 -0.53 0.78
N HIS A 381 11.30 0.80 0.71
CA HIS A 381 10.13 1.52 1.23
C HIS A 381 8.87 1.26 0.40
N THR A 382 8.99 1.12 -0.93
CA THR A 382 7.84 0.78 -1.79
C THR A 382 7.42 -0.67 -1.56
N LEU A 383 8.37 -1.60 -1.39
CA LEU A 383 8.09 -2.99 -1.02
C LEU A 383 7.32 -3.09 0.30
N THR A 384 7.74 -2.37 1.34
CA THR A 384 7.03 -2.38 2.63
C THR A 384 5.62 -1.79 2.51
N GLN A 385 5.45 -0.73 1.74
CA GLN A 385 4.14 -0.12 1.51
C GLN A 385 3.19 -1.06 0.76
N ILE A 386 3.67 -1.72 -0.30
CA ILE A 386 2.87 -2.68 -1.06
C ILE A 386 2.53 -3.89 -0.18
N LYS A 387 3.46 -4.35 0.65
CA LYS A 387 3.23 -5.44 1.60
C LYS A 387 2.13 -5.10 2.61
N ASP A 388 2.16 -3.90 3.17
CA ASP A 388 1.12 -3.42 4.09
C ASP A 388 -0.23 -3.24 3.37
N ALA A 389 -0.21 -2.87 2.09
CA ALA A 389 -1.42 -2.79 1.26
C ALA A 389 -2.01 -4.17 0.97
N VAL A 390 -1.18 -5.13 0.58
CA VAL A 390 -1.59 -6.51 0.31
C VAL A 390 -2.13 -7.18 1.56
N ARG A 391 -1.49 -6.99 2.73
CA ARG A 391 -1.96 -7.55 4.01
C ARG A 391 -3.39 -7.10 4.33
N ASP A 392 -3.66 -5.81 4.15
CA ASP A 392 -4.95 -5.24 4.51
C ASP A 392 -6.01 -5.56 3.45
N GLY A 393 -5.62 -5.62 2.17
CA GLY A 393 -6.48 -6.15 1.11
C GLY A 393 -6.89 -7.60 1.34
N LEU A 394 -5.95 -8.46 1.76
CA LEU A 394 -6.23 -9.87 2.12
C LEU A 394 -7.22 -9.97 3.30
N ARG A 395 -7.05 -9.14 4.33
CA ARG A 395 -7.96 -9.09 5.48
C ARG A 395 -9.35 -8.57 5.09
N ALA A 396 -9.43 -7.52 4.27
CA ALA A 396 -10.70 -6.97 3.81
C ALA A 396 -11.51 -8.00 2.99
N VAL A 397 -10.85 -8.73 2.08
CA VAL A 397 -11.50 -9.79 1.29
C VAL A 397 -11.93 -10.96 2.18
N LYS A 398 -11.08 -11.37 3.13
CA LYS A 398 -11.45 -12.40 4.11
C LYS A 398 -12.70 -12.02 4.88
N ASN A 399 -12.76 -10.81 5.43
CA ASN A 399 -13.88 -10.34 6.23
C ASN A 399 -15.16 -10.26 5.39
N ALA A 400 -15.06 -9.79 4.14
CA ALA A 400 -16.21 -9.77 3.22
C ALA A 400 -16.77 -11.18 2.95
N ILE A 401 -15.91 -12.20 2.82
CA ILE A 401 -16.34 -13.59 2.64
C ILE A 401 -16.99 -14.16 3.90
N GLU A 402 -16.45 -13.86 5.09
CA GLU A 402 -16.99 -14.33 6.36
C GLU A 402 -18.32 -13.66 6.72
N ASP A 403 -18.47 -12.36 6.45
CA ASP A 403 -19.66 -11.58 6.77
C ASP A 403 -20.82 -11.82 5.78
N GLY A 404 -20.52 -12.13 4.51
CA GLY A 404 -21.55 -12.39 3.49
C GLY A 404 -22.43 -11.17 3.12
N CYS A 405 -22.02 -9.98 3.55
CA CYS A 405 -22.67 -8.72 3.20
C CYS A 405 -21.62 -7.62 3.02
N VAL A 406 -21.95 -6.63 2.19
CA VAL A 406 -21.11 -5.46 1.92
C VAL A 406 -21.90 -4.17 2.13
N VAL A 407 -21.18 -3.11 2.48
CA VAL A 407 -21.75 -1.78 2.73
C VAL A 407 -21.06 -0.77 1.81
N PRO A 408 -21.80 0.17 1.18
CA PRO A 408 -21.17 1.20 0.35
C PRO A 408 -20.30 2.14 1.18
N GLY A 409 -19.10 2.43 0.66
CA GLY A 409 -18.09 3.25 1.33
C GLY A 409 -18.09 4.72 0.90
N ALA A 410 -16.91 5.34 0.91
CA ALA A 410 -16.67 6.74 0.51
C ALA A 410 -17.50 7.81 1.27
N GLY A 411 -17.88 7.53 2.52
CA GLY A 411 -18.67 8.44 3.34
C GLY A 411 -20.18 8.30 3.19
N ALA A 412 -20.67 7.41 2.32
CA ALA A 412 -22.10 7.25 2.05
C ALA A 412 -22.86 6.73 3.27
N LEU A 413 -22.30 5.73 3.95
CA LEU A 413 -22.86 5.17 5.18
C LEU A 413 -22.94 6.24 6.28
N GLU A 414 -21.87 6.99 6.49
CA GLU A 414 -21.78 8.01 7.54
C GLU A 414 -22.82 9.11 7.33
N VAL A 415 -23.02 9.54 6.08
CA VAL A 415 -24.06 10.53 5.73
C VAL A 415 -25.46 9.97 5.95
N ALA A 416 -25.71 8.72 5.55
CA ALA A 416 -27.00 8.07 5.74
C ALA A 416 -27.35 7.91 7.23
N VAL A 417 -26.39 7.46 8.04
CA VAL A 417 -26.56 7.32 9.50
C VAL A 417 -26.77 8.69 10.16
N ALA A 418 -25.98 9.71 9.79
CA ALA A 418 -26.17 11.05 10.32
C ALA A 418 -27.58 11.60 10.04
N ASN A 419 -28.08 11.43 8.82
CA ASN A 419 -29.43 11.85 8.46
C ASN A 419 -30.52 11.07 9.22
N ALA A 420 -30.33 9.77 9.41
CA ALA A 420 -31.25 8.95 10.21
C ALA A 420 -31.27 9.36 11.69
N LEU A 421 -30.11 9.70 12.26
CA LEU A 421 -30.00 10.18 13.64
C LEU A 421 -30.63 11.56 13.83
N VAL A 422 -30.46 12.47 12.87
CA VAL A 422 -31.12 13.78 12.87
C VAL A 422 -32.65 13.62 12.83
N LYS A 423 -33.17 12.67 12.04
CA LYS A 423 -34.61 12.33 12.01
C LYS A 423 -35.08 11.67 13.32
N HIS A 424 -34.22 10.92 14.00
CA HIS A 424 -34.53 10.24 15.26
C HIS A 424 -34.48 11.17 16.49
N LYS A 425 -33.66 12.23 16.44
CA LYS A 425 -33.51 13.23 17.50
C LYS A 425 -34.81 13.68 18.19
N PRO A 426 -35.90 14.07 17.49
CA PRO A 426 -37.13 14.50 18.15
C PRO A 426 -37.83 13.40 18.98
N ASN A 427 -37.55 12.12 18.70
CA ASN A 427 -38.17 11.00 19.42
C ASN A 427 -37.51 10.72 20.78
N VAL A 428 -36.26 11.14 20.95
CA VAL A 428 -35.50 10.96 22.19
C VAL A 428 -35.96 12.00 23.20
N LYS A 429 -36.22 11.62 24.46
CA LYS A 429 -36.73 12.57 25.47
C LYS A 429 -35.59 13.28 26.21
N GLY A 430 -35.77 14.58 26.48
CA GLY A 430 -34.93 15.35 27.39
C GLY A 430 -33.58 15.79 26.81
N ARG A 431 -32.61 16.04 27.71
CA ARG A 431 -31.29 16.60 27.35
C ARG A 431 -30.39 15.63 26.57
N ALA A 432 -30.70 14.33 26.57
CA ALA A 432 -29.97 13.32 25.81
C ALA A 432 -30.04 13.54 24.28
N GLN A 433 -31.06 14.27 23.79
CA GLN A 433 -31.16 14.68 22.37
C GLN A 433 -29.90 15.39 21.86
N LEU A 434 -29.22 16.16 22.72
CA LEU A 434 -28.01 16.88 22.35
C LEU A 434 -26.82 15.94 22.14
N GLY A 435 -26.76 14.84 22.91
CA GLY A 435 -25.77 13.77 22.69
C GLY A 435 -25.99 13.05 21.36
N VAL A 436 -27.25 12.81 20.97
CA VAL A 436 -27.58 12.21 19.66
C VAL A 436 -27.16 13.12 18.50
N GLN A 437 -27.40 14.43 18.63
CA GLN A 437 -26.94 15.42 17.65
C GLN A 437 -25.41 15.42 17.55
N ALA A 438 -24.72 15.45 18.68
CA ALA A 438 -23.26 15.40 18.73
C ALA A 438 -22.68 14.18 18.00
N PHE A 439 -23.34 13.02 18.13
CA PHE A 439 -22.93 11.80 17.45
C PHE A 439 -23.14 11.89 15.94
N ALA A 440 -24.29 12.40 15.49
CA ALA A 440 -24.60 12.59 14.08
C ALA A 440 -23.58 13.54 13.41
N ASP A 441 -23.25 14.65 14.06
CA ASP A 441 -22.30 15.63 13.53
C ASP A 441 -20.86 15.10 13.50
N ALA A 442 -20.50 14.23 14.46
CA ALA A 442 -19.18 13.60 14.50
C ALA A 442 -18.95 12.62 13.34
N LEU A 443 -19.97 11.87 12.92
CA LEU A 443 -19.84 10.93 11.79
C LEU A 443 -19.49 11.62 10.47
N LEU A 444 -19.95 12.86 10.28
CA LEU A 444 -19.69 13.64 9.07
C LEU A 444 -18.22 14.05 8.93
N ILE A 445 -17.35 13.77 9.90
CA ILE A 445 -15.91 14.04 9.79
C ILE A 445 -15.24 13.22 8.69
N ILE A 446 -15.68 11.99 8.45
CA ILE A 446 -15.07 11.10 7.44
C ILE A 446 -15.20 11.70 6.04
N PRO A 447 -16.41 12.00 5.53
CA PRO A 447 -16.54 12.63 4.21
C PRO A 447 -15.87 14.00 4.14
N LYS A 448 -15.91 14.81 5.22
CA LYS A 448 -15.21 16.11 5.28
C LYS A 448 -13.70 15.94 5.08
N VAL A 449 -13.07 14.99 5.76
CA VAL A 449 -11.63 14.75 5.68
C VAL A 449 -11.25 14.14 4.33
N LEU A 450 -12.07 13.25 3.78
CA LEU A 450 -11.85 12.69 2.43
C LEU A 450 -11.87 13.78 1.35
N ALA A 451 -12.84 14.68 1.41
CA ALA A 451 -12.94 15.83 0.51
C ALA A 451 -11.74 16.78 0.68
N GLN A 452 -11.40 17.10 1.93
CA GLN A 452 -10.28 17.99 2.27
C GLN A 452 -8.93 17.45 1.77
N ASN A 453 -8.65 16.16 1.99
CA ASN A 453 -7.42 15.52 1.52
C ASN A 453 -7.36 15.41 -0.02
N SER A 454 -8.50 15.50 -0.68
CA SER A 454 -8.60 15.49 -2.14
C SER A 454 -8.51 16.88 -2.77
N GLY A 455 -8.45 17.94 -1.94
CA GLY A 455 -8.33 19.33 -2.39
C GLY A 455 -9.66 20.03 -2.68
N TYR A 456 -10.80 19.41 -2.36
CA TYR A 456 -12.11 20.05 -2.50
C TYR A 456 -12.47 20.88 -1.26
N ASP A 457 -13.46 21.77 -1.40
CA ASP A 457 -14.07 22.43 -0.25
C ASP A 457 -14.90 21.40 0.54
N PRO A 458 -14.53 21.10 1.81
CA PRO A 458 -15.23 20.10 2.62
C PRO A 458 -16.66 20.50 2.99
N GLN A 459 -17.00 21.79 3.01
CA GLN A 459 -18.36 22.23 3.36
C GLN A 459 -19.28 22.12 2.15
N GLU A 460 -18.84 22.60 0.98
CA GLU A 460 -19.62 22.56 -0.24
C GLU A 460 -19.92 21.12 -0.67
N THR A 461 -18.89 20.27 -0.66
CA THR A 461 -19.02 18.84 -1.01
C THR A 461 -19.97 18.11 -0.06
N LEU A 462 -19.90 18.39 1.24
CA LEU A 462 -20.79 17.78 2.21
C LEU A 462 -22.25 18.17 1.99
N VAL A 463 -22.52 19.46 1.75
CA VAL A 463 -23.88 19.95 1.49
C VAL A 463 -24.45 19.32 0.22
N LYS A 464 -23.64 19.20 -0.84
CA LYS A 464 -24.03 18.51 -2.09
C LYS A 464 -24.42 17.05 -1.83
N VAL A 465 -23.55 16.29 -1.16
CA VAL A 465 -23.81 14.86 -0.86
C VAL A 465 -25.04 14.69 0.04
N GLN A 466 -25.23 15.58 1.02
CA GLN A 466 -26.42 15.55 1.88
C GLN A 466 -27.71 15.87 1.10
N ALA A 467 -27.68 16.86 0.22
CA ALA A 467 -28.83 17.22 -0.62
C ALA A 467 -29.20 16.06 -1.57
N GLU A 468 -28.24 15.51 -2.28
CA GLU A 468 -28.44 14.37 -3.20
C GLU A 468 -28.96 13.14 -2.47
N HIS A 469 -28.44 12.83 -1.28
CA HIS A 469 -28.94 11.73 -0.47
C HIS A 469 -30.38 11.96 0.00
N MET A 470 -30.74 13.20 0.36
CA MET A 470 -32.12 13.53 0.76
C MET A 470 -33.10 13.46 -0.40
N GLU A 471 -32.70 13.87 -1.60
CA GLU A 471 -33.55 13.87 -2.80
C GLU A 471 -33.72 12.47 -3.41
N SER A 472 -32.61 11.75 -3.59
CA SER A 472 -32.60 10.45 -4.24
C SER A 472 -33.01 9.30 -3.32
N GLY A 473 -32.81 9.46 -2.00
CA GLY A 473 -32.89 8.35 -1.03
C GLY A 473 -31.85 7.25 -1.27
N GLN A 474 -30.90 7.45 -2.20
CA GLN A 474 -29.83 6.52 -2.51
C GLN A 474 -28.56 6.83 -1.70
N LEU A 475 -27.71 5.83 -1.55
CA LEU A 475 -26.45 5.95 -0.79
C LEU A 475 -25.40 6.62 -1.67
N THR A 476 -25.24 7.93 -1.49
CA THR A 476 -24.29 8.75 -2.25
C THR A 476 -23.03 9.01 -1.43
N GLY A 477 -21.86 8.77 -2.03
CA GLY A 477 -20.55 8.99 -1.43
C GLY A 477 -19.78 10.13 -2.11
N VAL A 478 -18.62 10.48 -1.55
CA VAL A 478 -17.73 11.50 -2.12
C VAL A 478 -16.90 10.87 -3.25
N ASP A 479 -16.98 11.42 -4.46
CA ASP A 479 -16.05 11.09 -5.52
C ASP A 479 -14.73 11.87 -5.37
N LEU A 480 -13.61 11.16 -5.46
CA LEU A 480 -12.27 11.69 -5.22
C LEU A 480 -11.50 11.93 -6.52
N SER A 481 -12.01 11.52 -7.67
CA SER A 481 -11.36 11.67 -8.99
C SER A 481 -11.76 12.94 -9.76
N THR A 482 -12.96 13.45 -9.57
CA THR A 482 -13.54 14.61 -10.29
C THR A 482 -12.75 15.94 -10.19
N ALA A 483 -11.69 16.00 -9.37
CA ALA A 483 -10.80 17.16 -9.21
C ALA A 483 -9.92 17.44 -10.44
N LEU A 484 -10.04 16.64 -11.51
CA LEU A 484 -9.54 16.97 -12.84
C LEU A 484 -10.70 16.92 -13.85
N GLY A 485 -11.72 17.74 -13.61
CA GLY A 485 -12.58 18.32 -14.65
C GLY A 485 -13.13 17.34 -15.69
N GLU A 486 -14.03 16.45 -15.28
CA GLU A 486 -15.05 15.89 -16.19
C GLU A 486 -16.43 16.49 -15.90
N ASP A 487 -16.48 17.70 -15.32
CA ASP A 487 -17.68 18.53 -15.41
C ASP A 487 -17.67 19.26 -16.76
N GLY A 488 -18.52 18.77 -17.67
CA GLY A 488 -18.72 19.27 -19.02
C GLY A 488 -18.98 20.78 -19.09
N SER A 489 -17.90 21.57 -19.15
CA SER A 489 -17.95 23.01 -19.37
C SER A 489 -16.94 23.46 -20.42
N MET A 490 -16.89 22.75 -21.56
CA MET A 490 -16.47 23.42 -22.78
C MET A 490 -17.46 24.57 -23.04
N VAL A 491 -16.95 25.79 -23.16
CA VAL A 491 -17.77 26.97 -23.42
C VAL A 491 -18.21 26.91 -24.88
N GLN A 492 -19.50 26.71 -25.13
CA GLN A 492 -20.03 26.80 -26.49
C GLN A 492 -20.07 28.26 -26.93
N LEU A 493 -19.28 28.58 -27.95
CA LEU A 493 -19.33 29.88 -28.61
C LEU A 493 -20.33 29.80 -29.78
N PRO A 494 -21.34 30.67 -29.82
CA PRO A 494 -22.26 30.72 -30.94
C PRO A 494 -21.48 31.08 -32.21
N GLY A 495 -21.72 30.32 -33.27
CA GLY A 495 -21.20 30.63 -34.60
C GLY A 495 -21.84 31.91 -35.14
N GLY A 496 -21.17 32.54 -36.10
CA GLY A 496 -21.63 33.77 -36.73
C GLY A 496 -21.00 33.98 -38.10
N THR A 497 -21.61 34.86 -38.90
CA THR A 497 -21.07 35.29 -40.19
C THR A 497 -20.33 36.59 -39.99
N PHE A 498 -19.06 36.62 -40.37
CA PHE A 498 -18.21 37.81 -40.29
C PHE A 498 -17.59 38.08 -41.65
N ARG A 499 -17.33 39.36 -41.94
CA ARG A 499 -16.70 39.78 -43.19
C ARG A 499 -15.18 39.75 -42.99
N MET A 500 -14.51 38.83 -43.66
CA MET A 500 -13.05 38.68 -43.62
C MET A 500 -12.44 39.21 -44.92
N GLY A 501 -11.31 39.90 -44.81
CA GLY A 501 -10.63 40.58 -45.91
C GLY A 501 -10.92 42.08 -45.94
N SER A 502 -10.11 42.82 -46.71
CA SER A 502 -10.20 44.28 -46.84
C SER A 502 -10.51 44.65 -48.28
N GLN A 503 -11.19 45.79 -48.50
CA GLN A 503 -11.36 46.38 -49.85
C GLN A 503 -10.35 47.51 -50.11
N GLN A 504 -9.46 47.80 -49.15
CA GLN A 504 -8.57 48.98 -49.18
C GLN A 504 -7.08 48.62 -49.28
N ARG A 505 -6.69 47.33 -49.34
CA ARG A 505 -5.28 46.92 -49.37
C ARG A 505 -5.02 45.83 -50.41
N ARG A 506 -4.16 46.15 -51.38
CA ARG A 506 -3.62 45.20 -52.37
C ARG A 506 -2.79 44.10 -51.67
N GLY A 507 -3.26 42.86 -51.75
CA GLY A 507 -2.58 41.67 -51.22
C GLY A 507 -3.51 40.44 -51.18
N GLU A 508 -3.07 39.35 -50.54
CA GLU A 508 -3.79 38.07 -50.41
C GLU A 508 -5.13 38.15 -49.62
N GLU A 509 -5.46 39.32 -49.08
CA GLU A 509 -6.68 39.55 -48.28
C GLU A 509 -7.83 40.20 -49.08
N GLU A 510 -7.68 40.36 -50.40
CA GLU A 510 -8.76 40.75 -51.32
C GLU A 510 -9.35 39.53 -52.05
N PRO A 511 -10.68 39.46 -52.26
CA PRO A 511 -11.72 40.42 -51.86
C PRO A 511 -12.30 40.14 -50.47
N ALA A 512 -12.84 41.17 -49.82
CA ALA A 512 -13.62 41.02 -48.60
C ALA A 512 -14.84 40.11 -48.85
N ARG A 513 -14.85 38.94 -48.22
CA ARG A 513 -15.89 37.91 -48.33
C ARG A 513 -16.53 37.62 -46.99
N GLU A 514 -17.80 37.25 -47.01
CA GLU A 514 -18.47 36.75 -45.81
C GLU A 514 -18.04 35.32 -45.53
N VAL A 515 -17.62 35.07 -44.30
CA VAL A 515 -17.21 33.76 -43.80
C VAL A 515 -18.09 33.43 -42.61
N THR A 516 -18.84 32.33 -42.72
CA THR A 516 -19.67 31.81 -41.63
C THR A 516 -18.88 30.76 -40.85
N VAL A 517 -18.70 31.01 -39.55
CA VAL A 517 -18.10 30.05 -38.62
C VAL A 517 -19.23 29.32 -37.90
N LYS A 518 -19.19 27.98 -37.93
CA LYS A 518 -20.15 27.15 -37.19
C LYS A 518 -19.92 27.27 -35.68
N PRO A 519 -20.93 27.08 -34.82
CA PRO A 519 -20.72 27.02 -33.38
C PRO A 519 -19.66 25.97 -33.03
N PHE A 520 -18.76 26.31 -32.12
CA PHE A 520 -17.71 25.41 -31.67
C PHE A 520 -17.48 25.59 -30.16
N ALA A 521 -17.03 24.52 -29.52
CA ALA A 521 -16.79 24.49 -28.09
C ALA A 521 -15.31 24.81 -27.83
N LEU A 522 -15.04 25.72 -26.89
CA LEU A 522 -13.69 26.11 -26.50
C LEU A 522 -13.46 25.76 -25.04
N ASP A 523 -12.28 25.25 -24.72
CA ASP A 523 -11.88 24.98 -23.34
C ASP A 523 -11.75 26.29 -22.55
N LYS A 524 -12.07 26.27 -21.26
CA LYS A 524 -12.03 27.45 -20.38
C LYS A 524 -10.59 27.84 -20.01
N HIS A 525 -9.64 26.92 -20.20
CA HIS A 525 -8.24 27.09 -19.83
C HIS A 525 -7.30 27.09 -21.04
N PRO A 526 -6.24 27.91 -21.05
CA PRO A 526 -5.26 27.93 -22.12
C PRO A 526 -4.46 26.62 -22.14
N VAL A 527 -4.33 26.01 -23.32
CA VAL A 527 -3.51 24.81 -23.53
C VAL A 527 -2.04 25.18 -23.37
N THR A 528 -1.31 24.48 -22.50
CA THR A 528 0.14 24.68 -22.37
C THR A 528 0.88 24.04 -23.54
N ASN A 529 2.07 24.56 -23.88
CA ASN A 529 2.93 23.96 -24.92
C ASN A 529 3.25 22.47 -24.67
N ARG A 530 3.19 22.02 -23.41
CA ARG A 530 3.39 20.62 -23.03
C ARG A 530 2.20 19.75 -23.43
N ASP A 531 0.99 20.24 -23.20
CA ASP A 531 -0.24 19.51 -23.51
C ASP A 531 -0.48 19.48 -25.03
N PHE A 532 -0.16 20.57 -25.73
CA PHE A 532 -0.16 20.59 -27.19
C PHE A 532 0.83 19.58 -27.79
N ARG A 533 2.04 19.46 -27.23
CA ARG A 533 3.01 18.43 -27.68
C ARG A 533 2.52 17.01 -27.46
N LYS A 534 1.78 16.76 -26.37
CA LYS A 534 1.15 15.45 -26.12
C LYS A 534 0.08 15.14 -27.17
N ASP A 535 -0.78 16.10 -27.49
CA ASP A 535 -1.80 15.91 -28.53
C ASP A 535 -1.20 15.70 -29.92
N VAL A 536 -0.13 16.43 -30.27
CA VAL A 536 0.60 16.21 -31.53
C VAL A 536 1.24 14.82 -31.57
N SER A 537 1.74 14.32 -30.43
CA SER A 537 2.31 12.97 -30.33
C SER A 537 1.26 11.84 -30.42
N LEU A 538 -0.01 12.13 -30.14
CA LEU A 538 -1.14 11.21 -30.23
C LEU A 538 -1.69 11.05 -31.66
N GLY A 539 -1.05 11.65 -32.68
CA GLY A 539 -1.26 11.29 -34.08
C GLY A 539 -2.55 11.80 -34.74
N LYS A 540 -3.28 12.73 -34.12
CA LYS A 540 -4.41 13.42 -34.77
C LYS A 540 -3.91 14.50 -35.74
N GLN A 541 -3.28 14.10 -36.84
CA GLN A 541 -2.95 15.00 -37.94
C GLN A 541 -4.11 15.11 -38.93
N VAL A 542 -4.53 16.33 -39.25
CA VAL A 542 -5.29 16.63 -40.47
C VAL A 542 -4.27 16.87 -41.58
N PRO A 543 -4.36 16.20 -42.75
CA PRO A 543 -3.35 16.36 -43.80
C PRO A 543 -3.47 17.72 -44.47
N ALA A 544 -2.56 18.65 -44.15
CA ALA A 544 -2.34 19.85 -44.95
C ALA A 544 -1.42 19.50 -46.13
N LYS A 545 -1.85 19.78 -47.36
CA LYS A 545 -1.03 19.58 -48.57
C LYS A 545 0.27 20.39 -48.49
N PRO A 546 1.42 19.84 -48.92
CA PRO A 546 2.69 20.57 -48.89
C PRO A 546 2.72 21.65 -49.97
N TYR A 547 2.87 22.91 -49.57
CA TYR A 547 3.16 24.02 -50.48
C TYR A 547 4.69 24.12 -50.66
N LYS A 548 5.16 24.11 -51.92
CA LYS A 548 6.58 24.29 -52.27
C LYS A 548 6.99 25.78 -52.15
N PRO A 549 8.25 26.06 -51.81
CA PRO A 549 8.69 27.38 -51.37
C PRO A 549 8.86 28.34 -52.55
N VAL A 550 8.39 29.58 -52.39
CA VAL A 550 8.82 30.73 -53.19
C VAL A 550 9.43 31.74 -52.23
N ALA A 551 10.62 32.21 -52.58
CA ALA A 551 11.56 32.90 -51.72
C ALA A 551 11.00 34.17 -51.05
N GLY A 552 11.37 34.36 -49.78
CA GLY A 552 11.38 35.66 -49.10
C GLY A 552 10.24 35.88 -48.11
N LEU A 553 10.41 35.47 -46.85
CA LEU A 553 9.89 36.19 -45.68
C LEU A 553 10.58 35.66 -44.40
N TYR A 554 11.81 36.12 -44.16
CA TYR A 554 12.41 36.16 -42.82
C TYR A 554 12.19 37.58 -42.30
N ASP A 555 11.01 37.84 -41.75
CA ASP A 555 10.79 38.94 -40.81
C ASP A 555 9.40 38.78 -40.16
N LEU A 556 9.25 39.24 -38.91
CA LEU A 556 8.06 39.13 -38.02
C LEU A 556 8.16 38.10 -36.86
N LEU A 557 9.35 37.94 -36.27
CA LEU A 557 9.48 37.71 -34.82
C LEU A 557 9.75 39.06 -34.15
N GLY A 558 8.72 39.89 -34.11
CA GLY A 558 8.77 41.23 -33.51
C GLY A 558 7.38 41.67 -33.09
N ASN A 559 7.07 41.52 -31.80
CA ASN A 559 6.35 42.48 -30.95
C ASN A 559 5.66 41.78 -29.77
N THR A 560 6.35 41.79 -28.62
CA THR A 560 5.74 41.92 -27.29
C THR A 560 6.80 42.50 -26.35
N TRP A 561 6.82 43.84 -26.27
CA TRP A 561 7.32 44.63 -25.12
C TRP A 561 6.04 45.18 -24.45
N GLU A 562 5.85 45.30 -23.14
CA GLU A 562 6.66 46.00 -22.12
C GLU A 562 5.99 45.76 -20.74
N TRP A 563 6.74 45.55 -19.64
CA TRP A 563 6.51 46.09 -18.27
C TRP A 563 7.82 46.02 -17.44
N THR A 564 8.56 47.13 -17.49
CA THR A 564 9.55 47.80 -16.61
C THR A 564 10.26 47.14 -15.40
N ALA A 565 11.59 47.37 -15.34
CA ALA A 565 12.52 47.22 -14.20
C ALA A 565 12.70 48.54 -13.43
N SER A 566 13.03 48.50 -12.12
CA SER A 566 13.34 49.70 -11.31
C SER A 566 14.73 49.62 -10.67
N GLU A 567 15.47 50.73 -10.66
CA GLU A 567 16.80 50.86 -10.05
C GLU A 567 16.73 51.09 -8.53
N PHE A 568 17.67 50.53 -7.76
CA PHE A 568 17.77 50.71 -6.31
C PHE A 568 19.02 51.53 -5.94
N LEU A 569 18.82 52.71 -5.35
CA LEU A 569 19.87 53.60 -4.85
C LEU A 569 20.01 53.45 -3.33
N ALA A 570 21.21 53.08 -2.84
CA ALA A 570 21.50 53.03 -1.41
C ALA A 570 21.74 54.45 -0.83
N PRO A 571 21.16 54.83 0.32
CA PRO A 571 21.37 56.16 0.89
C PRO A 571 22.65 56.21 1.76
N GLY A 572 23.65 57.01 1.34
CA GLY A 572 24.71 57.49 2.23
C GLY A 572 26.15 57.43 1.68
N ARG A 573 26.70 58.61 1.35
CA ARG A 573 28.09 58.98 1.05
C ARG A 573 28.82 58.25 -0.10
N ALA A 574 29.05 59.04 -1.14
CA ALA A 574 29.83 58.75 -2.34
C ALA A 574 31.33 58.52 -2.04
N SER A 575 31.84 57.36 -2.45
CA SER A 575 32.76 57.28 -3.60
C SER A 575 32.99 55.80 -3.96
N ARG A 576 32.65 55.46 -5.23
CA ARG A 576 32.73 54.15 -5.90
C ARG A 576 31.76 53.06 -5.40
N ALA A 577 30.57 52.97 -6.02
CA ALA A 577 29.72 51.77 -5.97
C ALA A 577 28.99 51.55 -7.30
N GLN A 578 28.94 50.30 -7.76
CA GLN A 578 28.34 49.82 -9.02
C GLN A 578 26.81 49.90 -9.00
N ASN A 579 26.18 50.12 -10.16
CA ASN A 579 24.72 50.04 -10.35
C ASN A 579 24.23 48.61 -10.03
N MET A 580 23.32 48.45 -9.08
CA MET A 580 22.66 47.17 -8.78
C MET A 580 21.17 47.24 -9.17
N GLN A 581 20.69 46.21 -9.87
CA GLN A 581 19.29 45.99 -10.23
C GLN A 581 18.74 44.76 -9.48
N VAL A 582 17.46 44.78 -9.09
CA VAL A 582 16.80 43.65 -8.41
C VAL A 582 16.12 42.74 -9.44
N LEU A 583 16.57 41.49 -9.54
CA LEU A 583 15.93 40.43 -10.32
C LEU A 583 14.78 39.80 -9.52
N ARG A 584 13.53 39.89 -10.01
CA ARG A 584 12.44 39.05 -9.52
C ARG A 584 12.46 37.69 -10.23
N GLY A 585 13.07 36.70 -9.58
CA GLY A 585 12.72 35.27 -9.62
C GLY A 585 12.98 34.50 -10.93
N ALA A 586 14.04 33.68 -10.95
CA ALA A 586 14.33 32.69 -11.98
C ALA A 586 14.47 31.27 -11.38
N SER A 587 14.14 30.24 -12.17
CA SER A 587 14.69 28.86 -12.14
C SER A 587 14.23 28.15 -13.42
N TRP A 588 14.98 27.39 -14.21
CA TRP A 588 16.41 27.10 -14.42
C TRP A 588 16.51 26.52 -15.85
N ILE A 589 17.66 26.60 -16.53
CA ILE A 589 17.92 25.99 -17.85
C ILE A 589 18.67 24.67 -17.65
N ASP A 590 18.15 23.61 -18.26
CA ASP A 590 18.70 22.27 -18.37
C ASP A 590 19.88 22.25 -19.37
N THR A 591 20.98 21.58 -19.03
CA THR A 591 22.07 21.26 -19.98
C THR A 591 22.42 19.79 -19.87
N ALA A 592 22.61 19.17 -21.05
CA ALA A 592 22.46 17.75 -21.33
C ALA A 592 23.55 16.77 -20.81
N ASP A 593 24.59 17.23 -20.09
CA ASP A 593 25.81 16.41 -19.92
C ASP A 593 26.16 15.98 -18.48
N GLY A 594 25.25 16.14 -17.50
CA GLY A 594 25.23 15.28 -16.30
C GLY A 594 26.47 15.19 -15.40
N SER A 595 27.29 16.23 -15.23
CA SER A 595 28.43 16.21 -14.30
C SER A 595 28.35 17.24 -13.16
N ALA A 596 28.44 16.72 -11.93
CA ALA A 596 28.79 17.38 -10.66
C ALA A 596 27.66 17.92 -9.75
N ASN A 597 27.34 17.10 -8.73
CA ASN A 597 26.81 17.52 -7.44
C ASN A 597 27.92 18.14 -6.58
N HIS A 598 27.68 19.28 -5.92
CA HIS A 598 28.32 19.54 -4.62
C HIS A 598 27.43 20.32 -3.64
N ARG A 599 27.43 19.75 -2.41
CA ARG A 599 26.83 20.15 -1.13
C ARG A 599 26.86 21.64 -0.81
N ALA A 600 25.73 22.16 -0.34
CA ALA A 600 25.67 23.34 0.51
C ALA A 600 26.18 23.02 1.94
N ARG A 601 27.20 23.74 2.39
CA ARG A 601 27.50 23.95 3.82
C ARG A 601 26.83 25.26 4.23
N VAL A 602 25.95 25.19 5.22
CA VAL A 602 25.37 26.36 5.90
C VAL A 602 26.18 26.61 7.17
N THR A 603 26.66 27.84 7.31
CA THR A 603 26.94 28.59 8.56
C THR A 603 27.57 29.92 8.10
N THR A 604 27.22 31.11 8.56
CA THR A 604 26.73 31.54 9.88
C THR A 604 26.38 33.02 9.79
N ARG A 605 25.46 33.47 10.64
CA ARG A 605 25.90 34.28 11.78
C ARG A 605 25.62 33.49 13.05
#